data_AF-A0A3E0GSR5-F1
#
_entry.id   AF-A0A3E0GSR5-F1
#
_cell.length_a   1.000
_cell.length_b   1.000
_cell.length_c   1.000
_cell.angle_alpha   90.00
_cell.angle_beta   90.00
_cell.angle_gamma   90.00
#
_symmetry.space_group_name_H-M   'P 1'
#
loop_
_entity.id
_entity.type
_entity.pdbx_description
1 polymer ?
#
loop_
_entity_poly.entity_id
_entity_poly.type
_entity_poly.pdbx_seq_one_letter_code
_entity_poly.pdbx_strand_id
1 'polypeptide(L)'
;MARPFVGDCPDLALQKAMVEALEGGIKKDTSHDKHVMFVGAFELPVIPASQQDFDQIKLVDLPSNFEADGTLAHSLPGNLNGFELVEAIGIQGQLVRFSLLTMNAARQLDYLRRSGFVGKGWKVVVEIHYYRRRQTVVKDILHKDTYGQTLFVNLNYDTEVDIPGPEYILNPAVVDEHEAQIVLTLPEKFMDDLRWVRGQLGRPTEISIATVKPKQFVAFVDEAIHHMSPQLGGRTVTSNQLLTFLGKTYSEKHVQDAKAARKAFRSAPSTIKGMVRALHKSPKPFSQYLKVIQVDQVMWFNLMELAETPNAVINRLALTDARLRADLIDELLDENWEGYSNVSIPGAGTAPLAEGKLKRQASRDALTGPVPAPTTDDRRFFRTWVRVIKL
;
A
#
# COMPACT_ATOMS: atom_id res chain seq x y z
N MET A 1 2.32 -2.19 20.87
CA MET A 1 1.39 -2.60 19.80
C MET A 1 2.25 -2.97 18.60
N ALA A 2 2.26 -4.23 18.18
CA ALA A 2 3.06 -4.65 17.01
C ALA A 2 2.22 -4.69 15.73
N ARG A 3 0.99 -5.20 15.84
CA ARG A 3 0.01 -5.15 14.75
C ARG A 3 -0.44 -3.72 14.51
N PRO A 4 -0.70 -3.33 13.25
CA PRO A 4 -1.35 -2.07 12.95
C PRO A 4 -2.64 -1.93 13.75
N PHE A 5 -2.75 -0.78 14.43
CA PHE A 5 -3.90 -0.35 15.18
C PHE A 5 -4.80 0.47 14.26
N VAL A 6 -6.07 0.10 14.16
CA VAL A 6 -7.10 0.91 13.48
C VAL A 6 -7.96 1.55 14.55
N GLY A 7 -8.01 2.89 14.56
CA GLY A 7 -8.73 3.67 15.55
C GLY A 7 -9.62 4.72 14.91
N ASP A 8 -10.58 5.23 15.67
CA ASP A 8 -11.44 6.32 15.20
C ASP A 8 -10.68 7.65 15.15
N CYS A 9 -10.99 8.49 14.17
CA CYS A 9 -10.39 9.80 13.99
C CYS A 9 -10.62 10.64 15.27
N PRO A 10 -9.54 11.13 15.91
CA PRO A 10 -9.66 11.75 17.23
C PRO A 10 -10.37 13.12 17.19
N ASP A 11 -10.37 13.78 16.03
CA ASP A 11 -11.07 15.04 15.80
C ASP A 11 -11.41 15.18 14.31
N LEU A 12 -12.57 14.66 13.94
CA LEU A 12 -13.03 14.68 12.55
C LEU A 12 -13.27 16.09 12.02
N ALA A 13 -13.81 16.98 12.86
CA ALA A 13 -14.12 18.35 12.45
C ALA A 13 -12.83 19.10 12.12
N LEU A 14 -11.80 18.95 12.95
CA LEU A 14 -10.48 19.51 12.71
C LEU A 14 -9.84 18.93 11.44
N GLN A 15 -9.90 17.62 11.24
CA GLN A 15 -9.38 16.98 10.02
C GLN A 15 -10.03 17.57 8.77
N LYS A 16 -11.36 17.67 8.74
CA LYS A 16 -12.13 18.21 7.61
C LYS A 16 -11.78 19.68 7.34
N ALA A 17 -11.70 20.49 8.40
CA ALA A 17 -11.32 21.90 8.27
C ALA A 17 -9.90 22.08 7.69
N MET A 18 -8.93 21.26 8.11
CA MET A 18 -7.58 21.29 7.55
C MET A 18 -7.55 20.85 6.08
N VAL A 19 -8.26 19.78 5.72
CA VAL A 19 -8.36 19.33 4.32
C VAL A 19 -9.00 20.42 3.46
N GLU A 20 -10.10 21.03 3.92
CA GLU A 20 -10.77 22.11 3.20
C GLU A 20 -9.84 23.33 3.01
N ALA A 21 -9.12 23.73 4.06
CA ALA A 21 -8.17 24.83 3.98
C ALA A 21 -7.01 24.54 3.00
N LEU A 22 -6.43 23.34 3.04
CA LEU A 22 -5.37 22.92 2.11
C LEU A 22 -5.87 22.90 0.67
N GLU A 23 -7.01 22.26 0.40
CA GLU A 23 -7.58 22.22 -0.94
C GLU A 23 -7.98 23.62 -1.45
N GLY A 24 -8.48 24.48 -0.56
CA GLY A 24 -8.76 25.88 -0.87
C GLY A 24 -7.49 26.67 -1.21
N GLY A 25 -6.40 26.42 -0.50
CA GLY A 25 -5.08 26.99 -0.76
C GLY A 25 -4.50 26.52 -2.10
N ILE A 26 -4.48 25.22 -2.35
CA ILE A 26 -3.99 24.61 -3.62
C ILE A 26 -4.77 25.15 -4.83
N LYS A 27 -6.09 25.38 -4.69
CA LYS A 27 -6.90 25.98 -5.77
C LYS A 27 -6.50 27.43 -6.08
N LYS A 28 -6.06 28.18 -5.07
CA LYS A 28 -5.60 29.57 -5.24
C LYS A 28 -4.16 29.64 -5.78
N ASP A 29 -3.33 28.69 -5.39
CA ASP A 29 -1.96 28.55 -5.85
C ASP A 29 -1.69 27.13 -6.36
N THR A 30 -1.88 26.96 -7.67
CA THR A 30 -1.70 25.68 -8.36
C THR A 30 -0.25 25.20 -8.42
N SER A 31 0.75 26.02 -8.03
CA SER A 31 2.13 25.54 -7.91
C SER A 31 2.25 24.40 -6.90
N HIS A 32 1.34 24.38 -5.92
CA HIS A 32 1.15 23.36 -4.89
C HIS A 32 0.17 22.24 -5.29
N ASP A 33 -0.31 22.16 -6.55
CA ASP A 33 -1.09 21.00 -7.02
C ASP A 33 -0.17 19.78 -7.22
N LYS A 34 0.21 19.17 -6.10
CA LYS A 34 1.02 17.96 -6.02
C LYS A 34 0.18 16.80 -5.51
N HIS A 35 0.60 15.59 -5.84
CA HIS A 35 -0.04 14.37 -5.34
C HIS A 35 0.30 14.10 -3.86
N VAL A 36 1.44 14.60 -3.38
CA VAL A 36 1.90 14.58 -1.98
C VAL A 36 2.66 15.87 -1.70
N MET A 37 2.56 16.37 -0.47
CA MET A 37 3.34 17.50 0.02
C MET A 37 3.85 17.24 1.44
N PHE A 38 5.06 17.73 1.73
CA PHE A 38 5.50 17.98 3.09
C PHE A 38 4.77 19.24 3.58
N VAL A 39 4.01 19.13 4.67
CA VAL A 39 3.21 20.25 5.19
C VAL A 39 3.77 20.79 6.51
N GLY A 40 4.95 20.33 6.92
CA GLY A 40 5.65 20.78 8.11
C GLY A 40 6.08 19.64 9.04
N ALA A 41 6.92 19.98 10.00
CA ALA A 41 7.30 19.10 11.10
C ALA A 41 7.21 19.82 12.44
N PHE A 42 7.31 19.10 13.54
CA PHE A 42 7.51 19.70 14.86
C PHE A 42 8.39 18.83 15.74
N GLU A 43 9.05 19.46 16.70
CA GLU A 43 9.95 18.79 17.63
C GLU A 43 9.33 18.67 19.02
N LEU A 44 9.56 17.54 19.67
CA LEU A 44 9.20 17.27 21.06
C LEU A 44 10.48 16.93 21.83
N PRO A 45 11.17 17.94 22.40
CA PRO A 45 12.28 17.71 23.31
C PRO A 45 11.81 17.11 24.65
N VAL A 46 10.53 17.32 24.99
CA VAL A 46 9.81 16.72 26.12
C VAL A 46 8.43 16.30 25.61
N ILE A 47 7.91 15.17 26.09
CA ILE A 47 6.57 14.73 25.71
C ILE A 47 5.52 15.57 26.47
N PRO A 48 4.55 16.19 25.78
CA PRO A 48 3.50 16.98 26.41
C PRO A 48 2.80 16.21 27.54
N ALA A 49 2.50 16.86 28.66
CA ALA A 49 1.81 16.23 29.79
C ALA A 49 0.29 16.22 29.58
N SER A 50 -0.23 17.23 28.89
CA SER A 50 -1.65 17.44 28.64
C SER A 50 -1.92 17.89 27.20
N GLN A 51 -3.19 17.92 26.79
CA GLN A 51 -3.58 18.48 25.50
C GLN A 51 -3.43 20.00 25.43
N GLN A 52 -3.42 20.71 26.57
CA GLN A 52 -3.23 22.16 26.61
C GLN A 52 -1.81 22.55 26.19
N ASP A 53 -0.85 21.66 26.42
CA ASP A 53 0.54 21.84 26.02
C ASP A 53 0.73 21.76 24.49
N PHE A 54 -0.26 21.21 23.76
CA PHE A 54 -0.16 21.05 22.30
C PHE A 54 -0.06 22.39 21.60
N ASP A 55 -0.75 23.41 22.12
CA ASP A 55 -0.85 24.73 21.50
C ASP A 55 0.45 25.55 21.64
N GLN A 56 1.41 25.08 22.45
CA GLN A 56 2.73 25.70 22.62
C GLN A 56 3.76 25.21 21.59
N ILE A 57 3.45 24.13 20.88
CA ILE A 57 4.37 23.50 19.93
C ILE A 57 4.19 24.15 18.57
N LYS A 58 5.32 24.57 17.99
CA LYS A 58 5.34 25.23 16.69
C LYS A 58 5.62 24.23 15.58
N LEU A 59 4.90 24.39 14.48
CA LEU A 59 5.26 23.77 13.22
C LEU A 59 6.49 24.49 12.66
N VAL A 60 7.43 23.74 12.10
CA VAL A 60 8.66 24.23 11.48
C VAL A 60 8.80 23.67 10.08
N ASP A 61 9.45 24.45 9.22
CA ASP A 61 9.96 23.96 7.95
C ASP A 61 11.23 23.15 8.18
N LEU A 62 11.43 22.10 7.40
CA LEU A 62 12.68 21.36 7.36
C LEU A 62 13.23 21.45 5.93
N PRO A 63 14.55 21.39 5.72
CA PRO A 63 15.10 21.19 4.39
C PRO A 63 14.78 19.79 3.88
N SER A 64 14.77 19.62 2.56
CA SER A 64 14.67 18.31 1.90
C SER A 64 15.95 17.50 2.15
N ASN A 65 15.82 16.19 2.38
CA ASN A 65 16.98 15.30 2.54
C ASN A 65 17.84 15.17 1.27
N PHE A 66 17.34 15.63 0.12
CA PHE A 66 18.12 15.73 -1.11
C PHE A 66 18.99 16.99 -1.19
N GLU A 67 18.79 17.92 -0.25
CA GLU A 67 19.45 19.23 -0.18
C GLU A 67 20.22 19.43 1.13
N ALA A 68 19.89 18.67 2.17
CA ALA A 68 20.47 18.79 3.50
C ALA A 68 21.87 18.15 3.60
N ASP A 69 22.86 18.94 4.03
CA ASP A 69 24.22 18.48 4.33
C ASP A 69 24.32 18.04 5.81
N GLY A 70 23.76 16.87 6.11
CA GLY A 70 23.83 16.27 7.46
C GLY A 70 22.96 16.93 8.53
N THR A 71 22.09 17.88 8.17
CA THR A 71 21.11 18.49 9.07
C THR A 71 19.80 17.70 9.14
N LEU A 72 18.96 18.00 10.13
CA LEU A 72 17.61 17.44 10.22
C LEU A 72 16.80 17.85 8.99
N ALA A 73 16.29 16.86 8.26
CA ALA A 73 15.59 17.04 7.00
C ALA A 73 14.26 16.27 6.95
N HIS A 74 13.36 16.69 6.07
CA HIS A 74 12.17 15.92 5.68
C HIS A 74 12.51 14.98 4.50
N SER A 75 11.70 13.95 4.27
CA SER A 75 12.06 12.87 3.35
C SER A 75 11.67 13.09 1.89
N LEU A 76 11.01 14.21 1.57
CA LEU A 76 10.50 14.46 0.23
C LEU A 76 11.47 15.37 -0.53
N PRO A 77 11.53 15.26 -1.87
CA PRO A 77 12.18 16.26 -2.71
C PRO A 77 11.69 17.69 -2.41
N GLY A 78 12.57 18.69 -2.54
CA GLY A 78 12.26 20.09 -2.20
C GLY A 78 11.09 20.68 -2.99
N ASN A 79 10.88 20.23 -4.23
CA ASN A 79 9.72 20.63 -5.05
C ASN A 79 8.36 20.09 -4.56
N LEU A 80 8.36 19.27 -3.49
CA LEU A 80 7.17 18.79 -2.78
C LEU A 80 7.04 19.42 -1.38
N ASN A 81 7.83 20.45 -1.08
CA ASN A 81 7.63 21.26 0.12
C ASN A 81 6.40 22.15 -0.07
N GLY A 82 5.40 22.01 0.81
CA GLY A 82 4.18 22.82 0.85
C GLY A 82 4.05 23.61 2.15
N PHE A 83 5.13 23.82 2.88
CA PHE A 83 5.12 24.57 4.14
C PHE A 83 4.71 26.03 3.93
N GLU A 84 5.20 26.71 2.88
CA GLU A 84 4.80 28.08 2.54
C GLU A 84 3.29 28.21 2.33
N LEU A 85 2.66 27.22 1.67
CA LEU A 85 1.21 27.16 1.52
C LEU A 85 0.52 27.08 2.89
N VAL A 86 1.00 26.21 3.78
CA VAL A 86 0.46 26.01 5.12
C VAL A 86 0.53 27.28 5.95
N GLU A 87 1.62 28.05 5.81
CA GLU A 87 1.75 29.37 6.44
C GLU A 87 0.76 30.38 5.89
N ALA A 88 0.63 30.44 4.56
CA ALA A 88 -0.28 31.37 3.89
C ALA A 88 -1.76 31.14 4.25
N ILE A 89 -2.16 29.88 4.49
CA ILE A 89 -3.54 29.53 4.89
C ILE A 89 -3.75 29.50 6.42
N GLY A 90 -2.69 29.62 7.22
CA GLY A 90 -2.78 29.77 8.68
C GLY A 90 -3.26 28.54 9.45
N ILE A 91 -2.84 27.32 9.04
CA ILE A 91 -3.27 26.06 9.69
C ILE A 91 -2.18 25.34 10.51
N GLN A 92 -1.06 26.03 10.81
CA GLN A 92 0.10 25.41 11.47
C GLN A 92 -0.24 24.73 12.80
N GLY A 93 -0.97 25.43 13.67
CA GLY A 93 -1.35 24.91 14.99
C GLY A 93 -2.31 23.73 14.91
N GLN A 94 -3.22 23.74 13.93
CA GLN A 94 -4.18 22.67 13.67
C GLN A 94 -3.46 21.38 13.27
N LEU A 95 -2.43 21.46 12.41
CA LEU A 95 -1.63 20.31 11.98
C LEU A 95 -0.88 19.66 13.15
N VAL A 96 -0.24 20.48 14.01
CA VAL A 96 0.43 20.01 15.23
C VAL A 96 -0.57 19.33 16.17
N ARG A 97 -1.68 20.02 16.47
CA ARG A 97 -2.73 19.53 17.38
C ARG A 97 -3.32 18.21 16.88
N PHE A 98 -3.71 18.12 15.62
CA PHE A 98 -4.29 16.90 15.05
C PHE A 98 -3.32 15.72 15.06
N SER A 99 -2.04 15.97 14.76
CA SER A 99 -1.00 14.95 14.81
C SER A 99 -0.80 14.41 16.23
N LEU A 100 -0.73 15.30 17.24
CA LEU A 100 -0.61 14.91 18.64
C LEU A 100 -1.86 14.19 19.17
N LEU A 101 -3.06 14.61 18.77
CA LEU A 101 -4.31 13.91 19.08
C LEU A 101 -4.30 12.49 18.49
N THR A 102 -3.83 12.32 17.26
CA THR A 102 -3.68 11.00 16.63
C THR A 102 -2.68 10.14 17.40
N MET A 103 -1.50 10.68 17.71
CA MET A 103 -0.47 9.97 18.49
C MET A 103 -0.98 9.57 19.88
N ASN A 104 -1.80 10.42 20.52
CA ASN A 104 -2.43 10.11 21.80
C ASN A 104 -3.46 8.99 21.67
N ALA A 105 -4.36 9.06 20.68
CA ALA A 105 -5.34 8.00 20.40
C ALA A 105 -4.66 6.66 20.06
N ALA A 106 -3.51 6.71 19.37
CA ALA A 106 -2.66 5.56 19.09
C ALA A 106 -1.74 5.16 20.26
N ARG A 107 -1.90 5.74 21.46
CA ARG A 107 -1.09 5.49 22.67
C ARG A 107 0.43 5.63 22.49
N GLN A 108 0.86 6.36 21.46
CA GLN A 108 2.28 6.59 21.18
C GLN A 108 2.89 7.57 22.18
N LEU A 109 2.15 8.63 22.54
CA LEU A 109 2.61 9.57 23.58
C LEU A 109 2.81 8.87 24.94
N ASP A 110 1.90 7.96 25.32
CA ASP A 110 2.04 7.16 26.53
C ASP A 110 3.31 6.31 26.52
N TYR A 111 3.60 5.66 25.39
CA TYR A 111 4.83 4.89 25.23
C TYR A 111 6.06 5.78 25.36
N LEU A 112 6.10 6.92 24.66
CA LEU A 112 7.23 7.84 24.68
C LEU A 112 7.50 8.42 26.08
N ARG A 113 6.45 8.66 26.88
CA ARG A 113 6.61 9.06 28.30
C ARG A 113 7.22 7.93 29.13
N ARG A 114 6.73 6.70 28.96
CA ARG A 114 7.13 5.53 29.76
C ARG A 114 8.51 4.99 29.39
N SER A 115 8.91 5.10 28.13
CA SER A 115 10.23 4.68 27.67
C SER A 115 11.34 5.51 28.30
N GLY A 116 11.06 6.78 28.59
CA GLY A 116 11.95 7.66 29.35
C GLY A 116 13.24 8.06 28.64
N PHE A 117 13.35 7.83 27.32
CA PHE A 117 14.50 8.26 26.51
C PHE A 117 14.37 9.71 26.02
N VAL A 118 13.14 10.23 25.88
CA VAL A 118 12.90 11.60 25.39
C VAL A 118 13.35 12.61 26.45
N GLY A 119 14.13 13.60 26.04
CA GLY A 119 14.78 14.56 26.92
C GLY A 119 16.06 14.03 27.57
N LYS A 120 16.46 12.78 27.31
CA LYS A 120 17.70 12.15 27.83
C LYS A 120 18.65 11.78 26.69
N GLY A 121 19.09 12.80 25.95
CA GLY A 121 19.94 12.63 24.76
C GLY A 121 19.17 12.30 23.48
N TRP A 122 17.83 12.29 23.54
CA TRP A 122 16.96 12.09 22.39
C TRP A 122 15.81 13.10 22.40
N LYS A 123 15.41 13.55 21.21
CA LYS A 123 14.15 14.25 20.97
C LYS A 123 13.31 13.47 19.97
N VAL A 124 12.00 13.75 19.94
CA VAL A 124 11.12 13.24 18.90
C VAL A 124 10.90 14.33 17.85
N VAL A 125 10.91 13.95 16.58
CA VAL A 125 10.53 14.81 15.45
C VAL A 125 9.34 14.17 14.76
N VAL A 126 8.25 14.93 14.63
CA VAL A 126 7.04 14.47 13.93
C VAL A 126 6.96 15.20 12.60
N GLU A 127 7.13 14.46 11.53
CA GLU A 127 7.03 14.96 10.16
C GLU A 127 5.64 14.67 9.60
N ILE A 128 5.01 15.66 8.96
CA ILE A 128 3.62 15.60 8.50
C ILE A 128 3.59 15.76 6.98
N HIS A 129 2.99 14.78 6.31
CA HIS A 129 2.72 14.82 4.88
C HIS A 129 1.22 14.87 4.62
N TYR A 130 0.81 15.64 3.61
CA TYR A 130 -0.53 15.58 3.05
C TYR A 130 -0.49 14.85 1.71
N TYR A 131 -1.20 13.73 1.64
CA TYR A 131 -1.40 12.97 0.40
C TYR A 131 -2.72 13.37 -0.20
N ARG A 132 -2.69 13.96 -1.40
CA ARG A 132 -3.87 14.38 -2.14
C ARG A 132 -4.39 13.27 -3.05
N ARG A 133 -3.46 12.68 -3.83
CA ARG A 133 -3.76 11.65 -4.84
C ARG A 133 -2.89 10.42 -4.63
N ARG A 134 -3.28 9.54 -3.70
CA ARG A 134 -2.48 8.32 -3.42
C ARG A 134 -2.33 7.40 -4.63
N GLN A 135 -3.34 7.36 -5.50
CA GLN A 135 -3.39 6.39 -6.61
C GLN A 135 -2.23 6.55 -7.60
N THR A 136 -1.56 7.70 -7.63
CA THR A 136 -0.40 7.96 -8.49
C THR A 136 0.94 7.55 -7.87
N VAL A 137 0.98 7.22 -6.57
CA VAL A 137 2.19 6.79 -5.87
C VAL A 137 2.12 5.28 -5.63
N VAL A 138 2.47 4.54 -6.67
CA VAL A 138 2.47 3.08 -6.60
C VAL A 138 3.88 2.63 -6.18
N LYS A 139 4.02 2.26 -4.90
CA LYS A 139 5.10 1.35 -4.49
C LYS A 139 4.54 -0.06 -4.56
N ASP A 140 5.02 -0.82 -5.53
CA ASP A 140 4.61 -2.20 -5.82
C ASP A 140 5.25 -3.24 -4.90
N ILE A 141 6.10 -2.79 -3.98
CA ILE A 141 6.96 -3.64 -3.16
C ILE A 141 6.76 -3.28 -1.69
N LEU A 142 6.71 -4.30 -0.83
CA LEU A 142 6.84 -4.16 0.61
C LEU A 142 8.10 -3.37 0.94
N HIS A 143 8.00 -2.43 1.88
CA HIS A 143 9.13 -1.59 2.24
C HIS A 143 9.11 -1.20 3.72
N LYS A 144 10.27 -0.70 4.15
CA LYS A 144 10.41 0.15 5.33
C LYS A 144 10.25 1.61 4.90
N ASP A 145 9.58 2.41 5.72
CA ASP A 145 9.38 3.82 5.39
C ASP A 145 10.66 4.65 5.61
N THR A 146 11.62 4.18 6.42
CA THR A 146 12.81 4.96 6.78
C THR A 146 14.12 4.21 6.93
N TYR A 147 15.19 5.00 7.06
CA TYR A 147 16.56 4.61 7.40
C TYR A 147 16.74 4.23 8.89
N GLY A 148 15.74 3.63 9.53
CA GLY A 148 15.88 3.18 10.91
C GLY A 148 15.76 4.26 11.99
N GLN A 149 15.09 5.37 11.71
CA GLN A 149 14.87 6.45 12.71
C GLN A 149 13.40 6.60 13.10
N THR A 150 12.48 5.99 12.35
CA THR A 150 11.04 6.08 12.61
C THR A 150 10.61 5.03 13.60
N LEU A 151 9.97 5.49 14.67
CA LEU A 151 9.33 4.62 15.64
C LEU A 151 7.94 4.22 15.17
N PHE A 152 7.16 5.21 14.74
CA PHE A 152 5.75 5.05 14.42
C PHE A 152 5.36 5.77 13.14
N VAL A 153 4.37 5.19 12.47
CA VAL A 153 3.69 5.81 11.34
C VAL A 153 2.20 5.90 11.66
N ASN A 154 1.58 7.04 11.38
CA ASN A 154 0.13 7.20 11.41
C ASN A 154 -0.40 7.62 10.04
N LEU A 155 -1.50 7.02 9.60
CA LEU A 155 -2.21 7.28 8.36
C LEU A 155 -3.65 7.68 8.69
N ASN A 156 -3.96 8.98 8.62
CA ASN A 156 -5.28 9.55 8.91
C ASN A 156 -6.06 9.78 7.63
N TYR A 157 -6.98 8.86 7.31
CA TYR A 157 -7.70 8.88 6.04
C TYR A 157 -8.88 9.84 6.05
N ASP A 158 -9.04 10.61 4.98
CA ASP A 158 -10.22 11.42 4.69
C ASP A 158 -11.09 10.66 3.67
N THR A 159 -11.95 9.78 4.18
CA THR A 159 -12.83 8.93 3.35
C THR A 159 -14.21 8.77 3.97
N GLU A 160 -15.22 8.66 3.11
CA GLU A 160 -16.63 8.45 3.48
C GLU A 160 -17.09 7.00 3.25
N VAL A 161 -16.21 6.13 2.74
CA VAL A 161 -16.51 4.71 2.55
C VAL A 161 -15.42 3.84 3.15
N ASP A 162 -15.70 2.56 3.33
CA ASP A 162 -14.68 1.60 3.71
C ASP A 162 -13.62 1.52 2.60
N ILE A 163 -12.34 1.55 2.97
CA ILE A 163 -11.22 1.41 2.05
C ILE A 163 -10.21 0.39 2.59
N PRO A 164 -9.42 -0.25 1.71
CA PRO A 164 -8.26 -0.99 2.18
C PRO A 164 -7.19 -0.01 2.70
N GLY A 165 -6.67 -0.30 3.88
CA GLY A 165 -5.46 0.28 4.47
C GLY A 165 -4.18 -0.40 3.96
N PRO A 166 -3.03 -0.23 4.61
CA PRO A 166 -1.79 -0.86 4.19
C PRO A 166 -1.88 -2.40 4.23
N GLU A 167 -1.23 -3.04 3.26
CA GLU A 167 -0.83 -4.44 3.38
C GLU A 167 0.47 -4.51 4.19
N TYR A 168 0.59 -5.53 5.04
CA TYR A 168 1.72 -5.63 5.94
C TYR A 168 2.10 -7.07 6.30
N ILE A 169 3.37 -7.25 6.63
CA ILE A 169 3.91 -8.44 7.27
C ILE A 169 4.28 -8.05 8.69
N LEU A 170 3.72 -8.78 9.65
CA LEU A 170 4.06 -8.62 11.06
C LEU A 170 5.29 -9.47 11.41
N ASN A 171 6.22 -8.90 12.17
CA ASN A 171 7.43 -9.59 12.61
C ASN A 171 8.22 -10.21 11.44
N PRO A 172 8.58 -9.42 10.41
CA PRO A 172 9.32 -9.95 9.27
C PRO A 172 10.68 -10.51 9.71
N ALA A 173 11.29 -11.31 8.83
CA ALA A 173 12.65 -11.78 9.06
C ALA A 173 13.60 -10.59 9.25
N VAL A 174 14.57 -10.78 10.14
CA VAL A 174 15.61 -9.80 10.42
C VAL A 174 16.54 -9.69 9.22
N VAL A 175 16.96 -8.46 8.90
CA VAL A 175 17.98 -8.17 7.89
C VAL A 175 19.17 -7.56 8.60
N ASP A 176 20.29 -8.28 8.63
CA ASP A 176 21.43 -7.97 9.50
C ASP A 176 21.99 -6.55 9.25
N GLU A 177 22.06 -6.12 8.00
CA GLU A 177 22.49 -4.78 7.63
C GLU A 177 21.56 -3.69 8.19
N HIS A 178 20.24 -3.94 8.16
CA HIS A 178 19.24 -3.03 8.76
C HIS A 178 19.32 -3.03 10.28
N GLU A 179 19.54 -4.18 10.93
CA GLU A 179 19.72 -4.23 12.38
C GLU A 179 20.94 -3.45 12.84
N ALA A 180 22.06 -3.59 12.12
CA ALA A 180 23.27 -2.82 12.39
C ALA A 180 23.00 -1.32 12.28
N GLN A 181 22.19 -0.90 11.31
CA GLN A 181 21.78 0.49 11.14
C GLN A 181 20.90 0.99 12.31
N ILE A 182 19.83 0.26 12.66
CA ILE A 182 18.89 0.74 13.67
C ILE A 182 19.48 0.76 15.09
N VAL A 183 20.48 -0.09 15.37
CA VAL A 183 21.25 -0.05 16.64
C VAL A 183 21.97 1.29 16.81
N LEU A 184 22.39 1.93 15.72
CA LEU A 184 23.10 3.21 15.75
C LEU A 184 22.15 4.40 15.85
N THR A 185 20.93 4.26 15.33
CA THR A 185 19.99 5.38 15.14
C THR A 185 18.79 5.38 16.07
N LEU A 186 18.52 4.28 16.80
CA LEU A 186 17.41 4.18 17.75
C LEU A 186 17.89 4.12 19.21
N PRO A 187 17.08 4.62 20.16
CA PRO A 187 17.35 4.46 21.60
C PRO A 187 17.42 2.98 22.00
N GLU A 188 18.40 2.63 22.83
CA GLU A 188 18.58 1.26 23.37
C GLU A 188 17.28 0.72 24.00
N LYS A 189 16.57 1.55 24.76
CA LYS A 189 15.28 1.18 25.36
C LYS A 189 14.24 0.74 24.31
N PHE A 190 14.19 1.41 23.16
CA PHE A 190 13.29 1.03 22.07
C PHE A 190 13.72 -0.30 21.44
N MET A 191 15.04 -0.51 21.27
CA MET A 191 15.58 -1.78 20.78
C MET A 191 15.24 -2.95 21.70
N ASP A 192 15.30 -2.77 23.01
CA ASP A 192 14.92 -3.80 23.98
C ASP A 192 13.43 -4.13 23.90
N ASP A 193 12.57 -3.10 23.80
CA ASP A 193 11.13 -3.31 23.62
C ASP A 193 10.82 -4.01 22.30
N LEU A 194 11.51 -3.63 21.21
CA LEU A 194 11.36 -4.25 19.90
C LEU A 194 11.77 -5.72 19.95
N ARG A 195 12.93 -6.05 20.51
CA ARG A 195 13.39 -7.44 20.68
C ARG A 195 12.43 -8.25 21.52
N TRP A 196 11.94 -7.69 22.64
CA TRP A 196 10.95 -8.35 23.47
C TRP A 196 9.67 -8.64 22.68
N VAL A 197 9.12 -7.64 21.98
CA VAL A 197 7.93 -7.79 21.13
C VAL A 197 8.15 -8.85 20.05
N ARG A 198 9.27 -8.79 19.31
CA ARG A 198 9.59 -9.77 18.25
C ARG A 198 9.72 -11.19 18.82
N GLY A 199 10.26 -11.34 20.03
CA GLY A 199 10.34 -12.62 20.74
C GLY A 199 8.99 -13.18 21.21
N GLN A 200 7.98 -12.32 21.39
CA GLN A 200 6.60 -12.75 21.65
C GLN A 200 5.83 -13.08 20.37
N LEU A 201 6.32 -12.64 19.21
CA LEU A 201 5.68 -12.86 17.93
C LEU A 201 6.30 -14.10 17.26
N GLY A 202 5.44 -14.95 16.71
CA GLY A 202 5.90 -16.06 15.87
C GLY A 202 6.51 -15.57 14.56
N ARG A 203 7.02 -16.52 13.77
CA ARG A 203 7.44 -16.26 12.39
C ARG A 203 6.24 -15.78 11.54
N PRO A 204 6.47 -14.92 10.54
CA PRO A 204 5.39 -14.45 9.67
C PRO A 204 4.86 -15.63 8.85
N THR A 205 3.54 -15.80 8.83
CA THR A 205 2.87 -16.82 8.02
C THR A 205 2.02 -16.22 6.91
N GLU A 206 1.75 -14.91 6.98
CA GLU A 206 0.85 -14.23 6.06
C GLU A 206 1.21 -12.76 5.85
N ILE A 207 0.73 -12.25 4.71
CA ILE A 207 0.62 -10.82 4.38
C ILE A 207 -0.81 -10.42 4.69
N SER A 208 -0.97 -9.66 5.76
CA SER A 208 -2.27 -9.19 6.25
C SER A 208 -2.62 -7.83 5.63
N ILE A 209 -3.89 -7.43 5.74
CA ILE A 209 -4.37 -6.12 5.29
C ILE A 209 -5.20 -5.45 6.39
N ALA A 210 -5.02 -4.15 6.57
CA ALA A 210 -5.94 -3.38 7.41
C ALA A 210 -7.18 -2.96 6.60
N THR A 211 -8.36 -3.04 7.18
CA THR A 211 -9.56 -2.39 6.64
C THR A 211 -9.80 -1.10 7.40
N VAL A 212 -10.00 0.00 6.69
CA VAL A 212 -10.21 1.33 7.26
C VAL A 212 -11.64 1.75 6.96
N LYS A 213 -12.45 1.94 8.00
CA LYS A 213 -13.81 2.49 7.85
C LYS A 213 -13.76 4.01 7.71
N PRO A 214 -14.87 4.66 7.32
CA PRO A 214 -14.97 6.12 7.35
C PRO A 214 -14.51 6.66 8.69
N LYS A 215 -13.77 7.77 8.66
CA LYS A 215 -13.35 8.50 9.87
C LYS A 215 -12.43 7.66 10.77
N GLN A 216 -11.61 6.80 10.19
CA GLN A 216 -10.62 6.02 10.94
C GLN A 216 -9.18 6.33 10.48
N PHE A 217 -8.24 6.04 11.37
CA PHE A 217 -6.81 6.09 11.09
C PHE A 217 -6.16 4.73 11.30
N VAL A 218 -4.98 4.55 10.72
CA VAL A 218 -4.13 3.37 10.95
C VAL A 218 -2.81 3.83 11.55
N ALA A 219 -2.38 3.20 12.64
CA ALA A 219 -1.10 3.47 13.29
C ALA A 219 -0.31 2.18 13.48
N PHE A 220 1.01 2.22 13.30
CA PHE A 220 1.87 1.04 13.49
C PHE A 220 3.29 1.41 13.90
N VAL A 221 4.01 0.43 14.44
CA VAL A 221 5.44 0.51 14.72
C VAL A 221 6.20 0.15 13.44
N ASP A 222 6.94 1.09 12.87
CA ASP A 222 7.64 0.89 11.58
C ASP A 222 8.60 -0.30 11.66
N GLU A 223 9.34 -0.43 12.77
CA GLU A 223 10.31 -1.52 12.94
C GLU A 223 9.70 -2.90 13.19
N ALA A 224 8.41 -2.99 13.52
CA ALA A 224 7.72 -4.25 13.77
C ALA A 224 7.07 -4.86 12.52
N ILE A 225 6.98 -4.10 11.42
CA ILE A 225 6.31 -4.55 10.19
C ILE A 225 7.12 -4.23 8.92
N HIS A 226 6.85 -4.94 7.84
CA HIS A 226 7.05 -4.44 6.48
C HIS A 226 5.69 -4.09 5.91
N HIS A 227 5.57 -2.99 5.18
CA HIS A 227 4.27 -2.56 4.67
C HIS A 227 4.34 -2.00 3.25
N MET A 228 3.18 -1.94 2.61
CA MET A 228 3.03 -1.29 1.31
C MET A 228 1.63 -0.71 1.16
N SER A 229 1.48 0.12 0.14
CA SER A 229 0.14 0.51 -0.31
C SER A 229 -0.66 -0.73 -0.69
N PRO A 230 -1.97 -0.78 -0.37
CA PRO A 230 -2.79 -1.92 -0.74
C PRO A 230 -2.79 -2.07 -2.25
N GLN A 231 -2.34 -3.24 -2.68
CA GLN A 231 -2.18 -3.63 -4.05
C GLN A 231 -3.45 -4.41 -4.44
N LEU A 232 -4.56 -3.67 -4.58
CA LEU A 232 -5.74 -4.26 -5.21
C LEU A 232 -5.45 -4.65 -6.68
N GLY A 233 -4.46 -3.98 -7.30
CA GLY A 233 -3.91 -4.23 -8.64
C GLY A 233 -2.70 -5.19 -8.70
N GLY A 234 -2.02 -5.49 -7.58
CA GLY A 234 -1.09 -6.63 -7.45
C GLY A 234 -1.80 -8.00 -7.46
N ARG A 235 -2.87 -8.04 -8.24
CA ARG A 235 -3.78 -9.12 -8.58
C ARG A 235 -3.88 -9.25 -10.09
N THR A 236 -3.04 -8.52 -10.85
CA THR A 236 -3.14 -8.44 -12.29
C THR A 236 -1.92 -9.01 -12.96
N VAL A 237 -2.15 -9.79 -14.01
CA VAL A 237 -1.13 -10.18 -14.96
C VAL A 237 -1.43 -9.55 -16.31
N THR A 238 -0.38 -9.31 -17.07
CA THR A 238 -0.52 -8.98 -18.48
C THR A 238 -1.01 -10.20 -19.25
N SER A 239 -1.59 -9.96 -20.43
CA SER A 239 -1.99 -11.03 -21.35
C SER A 239 -0.85 -11.99 -21.68
N ASN A 240 0.39 -11.48 -21.81
CA ASN A 240 1.58 -12.30 -22.09
C ASN A 240 1.93 -13.20 -20.90
N GLN A 241 1.91 -12.68 -19.68
CA GLN A 241 2.17 -13.46 -18.47
C GLN A 241 1.13 -14.58 -18.29
N LEU A 242 -0.16 -14.28 -18.56
CA LEU A 242 -1.20 -15.31 -18.57
C LEU A 242 -0.90 -16.40 -19.62
N LEU A 243 -0.52 -16.03 -20.84
CA LEU A 243 -0.18 -17.00 -21.89
C LEU A 243 1.00 -17.89 -21.52
N THR A 244 2.08 -17.30 -21.02
CA THR A 244 3.28 -18.04 -20.58
C THR A 244 2.92 -19.03 -19.48
N PHE A 245 2.14 -18.60 -18.48
CA PHE A 245 1.68 -19.46 -17.41
C PHE A 245 0.79 -20.61 -17.90
N LEU A 246 -0.17 -20.33 -18.79
CA LEU A 246 -1.03 -21.38 -19.37
C LEU A 246 -0.22 -22.37 -20.20
N GLY A 247 0.79 -21.91 -20.94
CA GLY A 247 1.68 -22.77 -21.74
C GLY A 247 2.53 -23.68 -20.86
N LYS A 248 3.02 -23.18 -19.72
CA LYS A 248 3.71 -23.99 -18.70
C LYS A 248 2.77 -25.01 -18.03
N THR A 249 1.58 -24.58 -17.65
CA THR A 249 0.63 -25.38 -16.85
C THR A 249 -0.08 -26.45 -17.68
N TYR A 250 -0.42 -26.17 -18.94
CA TYR A 250 -1.26 -27.01 -19.79
C TYR A 250 -0.60 -27.44 -21.12
N SER A 251 0.68 -27.13 -21.31
CA SER A 251 1.45 -27.25 -22.56
C SER A 251 1.16 -26.17 -23.60
N GLU A 252 2.23 -25.72 -24.28
CA GLU A 252 2.16 -24.72 -25.35
C GLU A 252 1.23 -25.16 -26.48
N LYS A 253 1.27 -26.45 -26.85
CA LYS A 253 0.41 -27.01 -27.89
C LYS A 253 -1.06 -26.80 -27.57
N HIS A 254 -1.48 -27.07 -26.34
CA HIS A 254 -2.87 -26.92 -25.91
C HIS A 254 -3.32 -25.45 -25.96
N VAL A 255 -2.46 -24.51 -25.56
CA VAL A 255 -2.73 -23.07 -25.67
C VAL A 255 -2.89 -22.64 -27.12
N GLN A 256 -2.01 -23.07 -28.02
CA GLN A 256 -2.08 -22.74 -29.46
C GLN A 256 -3.34 -23.32 -30.11
N ASP A 257 -3.68 -24.56 -29.76
CA ASP A 257 -4.89 -25.24 -30.19
C ASP A 257 -6.16 -24.49 -29.71
N ALA A 258 -6.18 -24.02 -28.45
CA ALA A 258 -7.26 -23.18 -27.91
C ALA A 258 -7.39 -21.82 -28.63
N LYS A 259 -6.27 -21.14 -28.90
CA LYS A 259 -6.21 -19.87 -29.66
C LYS A 259 -6.76 -20.06 -31.07
N ALA A 260 -6.26 -21.06 -31.80
CA ALA A 260 -6.70 -21.35 -33.16
C ALA A 260 -8.20 -21.65 -33.23
N ALA A 261 -8.70 -22.44 -32.28
CA ALA A 261 -10.12 -22.76 -32.19
C ALA A 261 -10.99 -21.53 -31.88
N ARG A 262 -10.56 -20.65 -30.96
CA ARG A 262 -11.28 -19.40 -30.66
C ARG A 262 -11.26 -18.42 -31.84
N LYS A 263 -10.13 -18.28 -32.53
CA LYS A 263 -10.01 -17.45 -33.73
C LYS A 263 -10.95 -17.94 -34.83
N ALA A 264 -10.99 -19.25 -35.08
CA ALA A 264 -11.91 -19.86 -36.03
C ALA A 264 -13.37 -19.55 -35.65
N PHE A 265 -13.73 -19.68 -34.37
CA PHE A 265 -15.05 -19.32 -33.85
C PHE A 265 -15.41 -17.85 -34.12
N ARG A 266 -14.53 -16.89 -33.80
CA ARG A 266 -14.79 -15.46 -34.02
C ARG A 266 -14.86 -15.06 -35.51
N SER A 267 -14.14 -15.78 -36.37
CA SER A 267 -14.16 -15.54 -37.82
C SER A 267 -15.38 -16.13 -38.54
N ALA A 268 -16.22 -16.92 -37.85
CA ALA A 268 -17.43 -17.48 -38.43
C ALA A 268 -18.45 -16.36 -38.73
N PRO A 269 -19.04 -16.31 -39.93
CA PRO A 269 -19.89 -15.20 -40.36
C PRO A 269 -21.18 -15.09 -39.53
N SER A 270 -21.47 -13.90 -38.99
CA SER A 270 -22.62 -13.60 -38.12
C SER A 270 -23.88 -13.08 -38.83
N THR A 271 -23.89 -13.00 -40.16
CA THR A 271 -24.99 -12.40 -40.94
C THR A 271 -25.96 -13.43 -41.53
N ILE A 272 -27.23 -13.02 -41.73
CA ILE A 272 -28.33 -13.83 -42.31
C ILE A 272 -27.95 -14.45 -43.66
N LYS A 273 -27.16 -13.76 -44.51
CA LYS A 273 -26.63 -14.33 -45.77
C LYS A 273 -25.55 -15.41 -45.56
N GLY A 274 -24.80 -15.37 -44.45
CA GLY A 274 -23.90 -16.44 -44.02
C GLY A 274 -24.65 -17.65 -43.46
N MET A 275 -25.79 -17.42 -42.82
CA MET A 275 -26.69 -18.45 -42.28
C MET A 275 -27.30 -19.34 -43.38
N VAL A 276 -27.66 -18.76 -44.53
CA VAL A 276 -28.17 -19.50 -45.71
C VAL A 276 -27.10 -20.40 -46.35
N ARG A 277 -25.82 -20.01 -46.32
CA ARG A 277 -24.70 -20.88 -46.76
C ARG A 277 -24.36 -21.96 -45.73
N ALA A 278 -24.59 -21.72 -44.43
CA ALA A 278 -24.35 -22.68 -43.36
C ALA A 278 -25.40 -23.81 -43.30
N LEU A 279 -26.60 -23.61 -43.86
CA LEU A 279 -27.65 -24.64 -43.92
C LEU A 279 -27.27 -25.90 -44.73
N HIS A 280 -26.21 -25.86 -45.55
CA HIS A 280 -25.67 -27.03 -46.26
C HIS A 280 -24.37 -27.60 -45.66
N LYS A 281 -23.82 -27.02 -44.59
CA LYS A 281 -22.66 -27.55 -43.86
C LYS A 281 -22.86 -27.35 -42.35
N SER A 282 -23.15 -28.47 -41.66
CA SER A 282 -23.32 -28.72 -40.22
C SER A 282 -22.89 -27.63 -39.22
N PRO A 283 -23.59 -27.50 -38.06
CA PRO A 283 -23.39 -26.43 -37.09
C PRO A 283 -21.98 -26.50 -36.48
N LYS A 284 -21.06 -25.63 -36.92
CA LYS A 284 -19.67 -25.64 -36.42
C LYS A 284 -19.10 -24.23 -36.32
N PRO A 285 -19.26 -23.61 -35.14
CA PRO A 285 -18.13 -22.86 -34.57
C PRO A 285 -17.71 -23.42 -33.21
N PHE A 286 -18.67 -23.69 -32.31
CA PHE A 286 -18.35 -24.18 -30.97
C PHE A 286 -18.00 -25.67 -30.95
N SER A 287 -18.70 -26.52 -31.72
CA SER A 287 -18.41 -27.97 -31.78
C SER A 287 -17.00 -28.33 -32.29
N GLN A 288 -16.33 -27.45 -33.05
CA GLN A 288 -14.91 -27.61 -33.41
C GLN A 288 -13.99 -27.24 -32.24
N TYR A 289 -14.35 -26.17 -31.51
CA TYR A 289 -13.72 -25.84 -30.25
C TYR A 289 -13.79 -27.01 -29.25
N LEU A 290 -14.95 -27.67 -29.16
CA LEU A 290 -15.16 -28.84 -28.27
C LEU A 290 -14.36 -30.08 -28.65
N LYS A 291 -13.94 -30.22 -29.91
CA LYS A 291 -13.11 -31.35 -30.37
C LYS A 291 -11.65 -31.20 -29.94
N VAL A 292 -11.20 -29.96 -29.81
CA VAL A 292 -9.83 -29.60 -29.49
C VAL A 292 -9.66 -29.45 -27.98
N ILE A 293 -10.61 -28.79 -27.32
CA ILE A 293 -10.65 -28.58 -25.88
C ILE A 293 -11.71 -29.51 -25.28
N GLN A 294 -11.28 -30.68 -24.82
CA GLN A 294 -12.18 -31.71 -24.28
C GLN A 294 -12.60 -31.44 -22.82
N VAL A 295 -11.86 -30.58 -22.10
CA VAL A 295 -12.08 -30.26 -20.69
C VAL A 295 -12.25 -28.75 -20.51
N ASP A 296 -13.27 -28.34 -19.78
CA ASP A 296 -13.57 -26.94 -19.40
C ASP A 296 -13.51 -25.93 -20.55
N GLN A 297 -14.31 -26.19 -21.59
CA GLN A 297 -14.38 -25.38 -22.81
C GLN A 297 -14.71 -23.90 -22.54
N VAL A 298 -15.61 -23.64 -21.60
CA VAL A 298 -15.97 -22.28 -21.19
C VAL A 298 -14.77 -21.56 -20.57
N MET A 299 -13.99 -22.26 -19.76
CA MET A 299 -12.79 -21.70 -19.12
C MET A 299 -11.79 -21.27 -20.20
N TRP A 300 -11.42 -22.19 -21.09
CA TRP A 300 -10.44 -21.89 -22.15
C TRP A 300 -10.91 -20.80 -23.10
N PHE A 301 -12.21 -20.71 -23.39
CA PHE A 301 -12.73 -19.68 -24.28
C PHE A 301 -12.51 -18.29 -23.67
N ASN A 302 -12.88 -18.15 -22.39
CA ASN A 302 -12.73 -16.92 -21.62
C ASN A 302 -11.26 -16.58 -21.36
N LEU A 303 -10.42 -17.56 -21.02
CA LEU A 303 -8.98 -17.35 -20.81
C LEU A 303 -8.29 -16.87 -22.09
N MET A 304 -8.60 -17.46 -23.24
CA MET A 304 -8.05 -16.98 -24.52
C MET A 304 -8.59 -15.60 -24.90
N GLU A 305 -9.80 -15.24 -24.44
CA GLU A 305 -10.29 -13.89 -24.60
C GLU A 305 -9.51 -12.85 -23.81
N LEU A 306 -9.24 -13.14 -22.54
CA LEU A 306 -8.40 -12.27 -21.71
C LEU A 306 -6.98 -12.18 -22.27
N ALA A 307 -6.41 -13.32 -22.66
CA ALA A 307 -5.04 -13.44 -23.14
C ALA A 307 -4.78 -12.84 -24.53
N GLU A 308 -5.80 -12.69 -25.38
CA GLU A 308 -5.67 -12.08 -26.71
C GLU A 308 -6.06 -10.60 -26.75
N THR A 309 -6.66 -10.06 -25.67
CA THR A 309 -6.91 -8.62 -25.57
C THR A 309 -5.56 -7.89 -25.40
N PRO A 310 -5.17 -7.00 -26.34
CA PRO A 310 -3.90 -6.29 -26.25
C PRO A 310 -3.82 -5.43 -25.01
N ASN A 311 -2.68 -5.45 -24.32
CA ASN A 311 -2.42 -4.68 -23.11
C ASN A 311 -3.45 -4.90 -21.98
N ALA A 312 -4.13 -6.05 -21.97
CA ALA A 312 -5.08 -6.34 -20.89
C ALA A 312 -4.34 -6.48 -19.56
N VAL A 313 -4.88 -5.80 -18.56
CA VAL A 313 -4.49 -5.91 -17.16
C VAL A 313 -5.52 -6.82 -16.50
N ILE A 314 -5.17 -8.11 -16.36
CA ILE A 314 -6.12 -9.18 -16.07
C ILE A 314 -6.11 -9.47 -14.58
N ASN A 315 -7.15 -9.06 -13.86
CA ASN A 315 -7.23 -9.26 -12.41
C ASN A 315 -7.75 -10.66 -12.01
N ARG A 316 -7.64 -11.00 -10.71
CA ARG A 316 -8.19 -12.24 -10.12
C ARG A 316 -9.68 -12.46 -10.41
N LEU A 317 -10.51 -11.41 -10.39
CA LEU A 317 -11.94 -11.54 -10.66
C LEU A 317 -12.15 -11.97 -12.12
N ALA A 318 -11.47 -11.34 -13.08
CA ALA A 318 -11.51 -11.74 -14.48
C ALA A 318 -11.05 -13.20 -14.68
N LEU A 319 -10.01 -13.64 -13.97
CA LEU A 319 -9.55 -15.04 -14.00
C LEU A 319 -10.58 -16.01 -13.38
N THR A 320 -11.27 -15.58 -12.32
CA THR A 320 -12.34 -16.35 -11.66
C THR A 320 -13.58 -16.45 -12.55
N ASP A 321 -13.96 -15.36 -13.22
CA ASP A 321 -15.04 -15.31 -14.21
C ASP A 321 -14.68 -16.16 -15.44
N ALA A 322 -13.39 -16.20 -15.79
CA ALA A 322 -12.85 -17.14 -16.76
C ALA A 322 -12.72 -18.57 -16.23
N ARG A 323 -13.19 -18.87 -15.01
CA ARG A 323 -13.23 -20.19 -14.37
C ARG A 323 -11.88 -20.84 -14.12
N LEU A 324 -10.79 -20.06 -14.06
CA LEU A 324 -9.50 -20.60 -13.63
C LEU A 324 -9.58 -21.00 -12.16
N ARG A 325 -9.03 -22.17 -11.80
CA ARG A 325 -9.05 -22.66 -10.42
C ARG A 325 -8.29 -21.71 -9.50
N ALA A 326 -8.77 -21.52 -8.26
CA ALA A 326 -8.22 -20.54 -7.33
C ALA A 326 -6.73 -20.76 -7.00
N ASP A 327 -6.29 -22.02 -6.90
CA ASP A 327 -4.90 -22.41 -6.68
C ASP A 327 -4.00 -22.02 -7.86
N LEU A 328 -4.48 -22.20 -9.10
CA LEU A 328 -3.75 -21.77 -10.29
C LEU A 328 -3.74 -20.25 -10.46
N ILE A 329 -4.79 -19.54 -10.01
CA ILE A 329 -4.77 -18.08 -9.98
C ILE A 329 -3.70 -17.59 -9.00
N ASP A 330 -3.60 -18.19 -7.81
CA ASP A 330 -2.54 -17.86 -6.85
C ASP A 330 -1.15 -18.13 -7.44
N GLU A 331 -0.93 -19.29 -8.06
CA GLU A 331 0.35 -19.62 -8.69
C GLU A 331 0.72 -18.61 -9.80
N LEU A 332 -0.22 -18.28 -10.69
CA LEU A 332 -0.03 -17.29 -11.75
C LEU A 332 0.36 -15.91 -11.20
N LEU A 333 -0.36 -15.44 -10.18
CA LEU A 333 -0.12 -14.12 -9.60
C LEU A 333 1.22 -14.09 -8.83
N ASP A 334 1.53 -15.16 -8.09
CA ASP A 334 2.78 -15.30 -7.34
C ASP A 334 4.00 -15.35 -8.28
N GLU A 335 3.93 -16.07 -9.40
CA GLU A 335 5.03 -16.17 -10.38
C GLU A 335 5.35 -14.83 -11.05
N ASN A 336 4.38 -13.94 -11.12
CA ASN A 336 4.47 -12.72 -11.91
C ASN A 336 4.51 -11.45 -11.05
N TRP A 337 4.67 -11.61 -9.73
CA TRP A 337 4.73 -10.49 -8.80
C TRP A 337 5.89 -10.61 -7.80
N GLU A 338 7.00 -9.94 -8.11
CA GLU A 338 8.19 -9.90 -7.26
C GLU A 338 7.98 -9.15 -5.94
N GLY A 339 6.99 -8.25 -5.86
CA GLY A 339 6.74 -7.40 -4.69
C GLY A 339 6.32 -8.16 -3.42
N TYR A 340 5.98 -9.45 -3.54
CA TYR A 340 5.71 -10.37 -2.42
C TYR A 340 6.82 -11.39 -2.20
N SER A 341 7.95 -11.24 -2.88
CA SER A 341 9.14 -12.04 -2.64
C SER A 341 10.18 -11.26 -1.86
N ASN A 342 10.22 -9.94 -2.07
CA ASN A 342 11.23 -9.07 -1.50
C ASN A 342 10.62 -7.88 -0.73
N VAL A 343 11.37 -7.38 0.25
CA VAL A 343 11.19 -6.08 0.87
C VAL A 343 12.29 -5.14 0.38
N SER A 344 11.95 -3.88 0.12
CA SER A 344 12.91 -2.80 -0.08
C SER A 344 13.19 -2.10 1.25
N ILE A 345 14.45 -2.10 1.68
CA ILE A 345 14.91 -1.48 2.92
C ILE A 345 15.93 -0.39 2.56
N PRO A 346 15.68 0.89 2.89
CA PRO A 346 16.64 1.95 2.65
C PRO A 346 17.99 1.67 3.33
N GLY A 347 19.09 1.69 2.58
CA GLY A 347 20.45 1.40 3.09
C GLY A 347 20.86 -0.06 3.01
N ALA A 348 19.94 -1.01 3.20
CA ALA A 348 20.20 -2.45 3.12
C ALA A 348 19.86 -3.09 1.76
N GLY A 349 19.17 -2.36 0.87
CA GLY A 349 18.80 -2.87 -0.45
C GLY A 349 17.52 -3.73 -0.42
N THR A 350 17.50 -4.81 -1.18
CA THR A 350 16.37 -5.75 -1.23
C THR A 350 16.67 -7.02 -0.45
N ALA A 351 15.75 -7.45 0.39
CA ALA A 351 15.87 -8.69 1.17
C ALA A 351 14.65 -9.60 0.97
N PRO A 352 14.79 -10.93 1.09
CA PRO A 352 13.64 -11.84 1.03
C PRO A 352 12.69 -11.60 2.22
N LEU A 353 11.38 -11.75 2.01
CA LEU A 353 10.37 -11.47 3.05
C LEU A 353 10.37 -12.49 4.19
N ALA A 354 10.60 -13.76 3.85
CA ALA A 354 10.62 -14.89 4.75
C ALA A 354 11.34 -16.07 4.11
N GLU A 355 11.69 -17.09 4.90
CA GLU A 355 12.27 -18.36 4.43
C GLU A 355 11.32 -19.18 3.53
N GLY A 356 10.04 -18.79 3.41
CA GLY A 356 9.04 -19.48 2.60
C GLY A 356 7.92 -18.56 2.12
N LYS A 357 7.02 -19.10 1.29
CA LYS A 357 5.87 -18.36 0.74
C LYS A 357 4.89 -17.98 1.84
N LEU A 358 4.54 -16.70 1.90
CA LEU A 358 3.54 -16.18 2.83
C LEU A 358 2.13 -16.28 2.22
N LYS A 359 1.14 -16.63 3.03
CA LYS A 359 -0.27 -16.59 2.61
C LYS A 359 -0.73 -15.14 2.50
N ARG A 360 -1.51 -14.77 1.49
CA ARG A 360 -2.02 -13.40 1.39
C ARG A 360 -3.49 -13.30 1.81
N GLN A 361 -3.76 -12.57 2.90
CA GLN A 361 -5.11 -12.37 3.40
C GLN A 361 -5.97 -11.58 2.39
N ALA A 362 -5.41 -10.52 1.81
CA ALA A 362 -6.13 -9.67 0.85
C ALA A 362 -6.63 -10.44 -0.39
N SER A 363 -5.95 -11.51 -0.80
CA SER A 363 -6.41 -12.39 -1.88
C SER A 363 -7.60 -13.24 -1.44
N ARG A 364 -7.56 -13.80 -0.23
CA ARG A 364 -8.64 -14.63 0.33
C ARG A 364 -9.90 -13.82 0.61
N ASP A 365 -9.75 -12.66 1.23
CA ASP A 365 -10.89 -11.82 1.62
C ASP A 365 -11.56 -11.22 0.38
N ALA A 366 -10.81 -10.92 -0.69
CA ALA A 366 -11.40 -10.53 -1.97
C ALA A 366 -12.15 -11.65 -2.70
N LEU A 367 -11.87 -12.91 -2.38
CA LEU A 367 -12.59 -14.08 -2.91
C LEU A 367 -13.84 -14.44 -2.10
N THR A 368 -13.90 -14.06 -0.82
CA THR A 368 -14.89 -14.58 0.13
C THR A 368 -15.70 -13.50 0.85
N GLY A 369 -15.36 -12.22 0.70
CA GLY A 369 -15.97 -11.12 1.44
C GLY A 369 -15.77 -9.73 0.82
N PRO A 370 -16.27 -8.67 1.49
CA PRO A 370 -16.36 -7.34 0.94
C PRO A 370 -15.05 -6.58 1.17
N VAL A 371 -13.96 -6.96 0.50
CA VAL A 371 -12.86 -6.00 0.33
C VAL A 371 -13.45 -4.87 -0.51
N PRO A 372 -13.59 -3.64 0.02
CA PRO A 372 -14.25 -2.57 -0.71
C PRO A 372 -13.53 -2.34 -2.03
N ALA A 373 -14.31 -2.17 -3.10
CA ALA A 373 -13.76 -1.83 -4.41
C ALA A 373 -12.93 -0.54 -4.28
N PRO A 374 -11.87 -0.36 -5.10
CA PRO A 374 -11.18 0.91 -5.12
C PRO A 374 -12.18 2.00 -5.49
N THR A 375 -12.32 3.00 -4.62
CA THR A 375 -13.03 4.21 -4.97
C THR A 375 -12.29 4.90 -6.12
N THR A 376 -13.04 5.41 -7.09
CA THR A 376 -12.49 6.39 -8.05
C THR A 376 -12.09 7.68 -7.35
N ASP A 377 -12.59 7.90 -6.12
CA ASP A 377 -12.30 9.08 -5.34
C ASP A 377 -10.84 9.10 -4.85
N ASP A 378 -10.27 10.31 -4.88
CA ASP A 378 -8.94 10.62 -4.37
C ASP A 378 -8.83 10.23 -2.89
N ARG A 379 -7.98 9.23 -2.60
CA ARG A 379 -7.67 8.81 -1.23
C ARG A 379 -6.77 9.85 -0.59
N ARG A 380 -7.39 10.86 -0.01
CA ARG A 380 -6.71 11.91 0.75
C ARG A 380 -6.42 11.42 2.16
N PHE A 381 -5.22 11.70 2.66
CA PHE A 381 -4.87 11.39 4.04
C PHE A 381 -3.68 12.22 4.51
N PHE A 382 -3.57 12.36 5.83
CA PHE A 382 -2.33 12.82 6.45
C PHE A 382 -1.50 11.61 6.85
N ARG A 383 -0.21 11.64 6.50
CA ARG A 383 0.78 10.71 7.06
C ARG A 383 1.63 11.45 8.06
N THR A 384 1.84 10.85 9.23
CA THR A 384 2.85 11.33 10.17
C THR A 384 3.91 10.28 10.40
N TRP A 385 5.17 10.70 10.41
CA TRP A 385 6.29 9.89 10.87
C TRP A 385 6.80 10.41 12.20
N VAL A 386 6.80 9.54 13.19
CA VAL A 386 7.31 9.85 14.52
C VAL A 386 8.73 9.31 14.60
N ARG A 387 9.69 10.20 14.40
CA ARG A 387 11.13 9.91 14.39
C ARG A 387 11.75 10.24 15.73
N VAL A 388 12.86 9.57 16.04
CA VAL A 388 13.76 9.95 17.14
C VAL A 388 15.07 10.44 16.58
N ILE A 389 15.57 11.53 17.17
CA ILE A 389 16.83 12.15 16.79
C ILE A 389 17.68 12.30 18.05
N LYS A 390 18.95 11.91 17.94
CA LYS A 390 19.93 12.09 19.01
C LYS A 390 20.27 13.58 19.15
N LEU A 391 20.28 14.09 20.39
CA LEU A 391 20.57 15.48 20.71
C LEU A 391 22.05 15.83 20.63
#